data_AF-D8JUB9-F1
#
_entry.id   AF-D8JUB9-F1
#
_cell.length_a   1.000
_cell.length_b   1.000
_cell.length_c   1.000
_cell.angle_alpha   90.00
_cell.angle_beta   90.00
_cell.angle_gamma   90.00
#
_symmetry.space_group_name_H-M   'P 1'
#
loop_
_entity.id
_entity.type
_entity.pdbx_description
1 polymer ?
#
loop_
_entity_poly.entity_id
_entity_poly.type
_entity_poly.pdbx_seq_one_letter_code
_entity_poly.pdbx_strand_id
1 'polypeptide(L)'
;MRQVPLMMAAGLLAGALAGTPAEAKSCFKKAAVGDALTQDLAKFQVDAMLLQSTDWSIYFTYISSGTTPGYTFGKRSYQCAPGSVGWECRGSATLCKL
;
A
#
# COMPACT_ATOMS: atom_id res chain seq x y z
N MET A 1 2.94 41.02 33.76
CA MET A 1 1.59 40.64 33.30
C MET A 1 1.51 39.12 33.28
N ARG A 2 0.54 38.61 34.06
CA ARG A 2 0.11 37.23 34.36
C ARG A 2 0.86 36.03 33.76
N GLN A 3 1.64 35.41 34.65
CA GLN A 3 1.85 33.96 34.74
C GLN A 3 0.49 33.26 34.93
N VAL A 4 0.23 32.15 34.23
CA VAL A 4 -0.91 31.25 34.48
C VAL A 4 -0.34 29.86 34.79
N PRO A 5 -0.80 29.21 35.88
CA PRO A 5 0.01 28.25 36.62
C PRO A 5 -0.13 26.82 36.12
N LEU A 6 0.92 26.05 36.42
CA LEU A 6 0.93 24.60 36.48
C LEU A 6 -0.14 24.11 37.48
N MET A 7 -1.20 23.47 36.99
CA MET A 7 -2.15 22.74 37.84
C MET A 7 -2.14 21.27 37.42
N MET A 8 -1.69 20.44 38.35
CA MET A 8 -1.82 18.99 38.34
C MET A 8 -3.29 18.58 38.19
N ALA A 9 -3.54 17.60 37.33
CA ALA A 9 -4.65 16.67 37.50
C ALA A 9 -4.08 15.25 37.35
N ALA A 10 -3.71 14.65 38.49
CA ALA A 10 -3.54 13.22 38.60
C ALA A 10 -4.93 12.58 38.47
N GLY A 11 -5.19 11.95 37.32
CA GLY A 11 -6.37 11.13 37.07
C GLY A 11 -5.93 9.73 36.70
N LEU A 12 -5.77 8.86 37.70
CA LEU A 12 -5.74 7.42 37.51
C LEU A 12 -7.12 6.97 37.03
N LEU A 13 -7.24 6.66 35.74
CA LEU A 13 -8.28 5.76 35.23
C LEU A 13 -7.61 4.48 34.76
N ALA A 14 -7.59 3.53 35.69
CA ALA A 14 -7.38 2.13 35.39
C ALA A 14 -8.44 1.63 34.40
N GLY A 15 -8.04 0.71 33.52
CA GLY A 15 -8.96 -0.24 32.92
C GLY A 15 -9.74 0.27 31.72
N ALA A 16 -9.06 0.42 30.60
CA ALA A 16 -9.64 0.02 29.33
C ALA A 16 -8.57 -0.73 28.55
N LEU A 17 -8.48 -2.04 28.79
CA LEU A 17 -8.20 -2.97 27.69
C LEU A 17 -9.40 -2.86 26.74
N ALA A 18 -9.51 -1.72 26.06
CA ALA A 18 -10.27 -1.64 24.83
C ALA A 18 -9.54 -2.63 23.94
N GLY A 19 -10.15 -3.80 23.73
CA GLY A 19 -9.72 -4.70 22.69
C GLY A 19 -9.47 -3.81 21.48
N THR A 20 -8.22 -3.75 21.04
CA THR A 20 -7.90 -3.07 19.80
C THR A 20 -8.93 -3.59 18.81
N PRO A 21 -9.73 -2.73 18.15
CA PRO A 21 -10.53 -3.23 17.04
C PRO A 21 -9.50 -3.98 16.20
N ALA A 22 -9.70 -5.29 15.99
CA ALA A 22 -8.92 -6.01 15.01
C ALA A 22 -9.05 -5.15 13.76
N GLU A 23 -7.99 -4.43 13.39
CA GLU A 23 -8.05 -3.48 12.28
C GLU A 23 -8.57 -4.32 11.12
N ALA A 24 -9.79 -4.03 10.68
CA ALA A 24 -10.39 -4.80 9.61
C ALA A 24 -9.40 -4.72 8.46
N LYS A 25 -8.84 -5.88 8.08
CA LYS A 25 -7.81 -5.97 7.05
C LYS A 25 -8.27 -5.13 5.87
N SER A 26 -7.65 -3.97 5.70
CA SER A 26 -8.10 -3.01 4.72
C SER A 26 -7.60 -3.54 3.38
N CYS A 27 -8.50 -4.24 2.70
CA CYS A 27 -8.26 -4.88 1.42
C CYS A 27 -8.77 -3.98 0.29
N PHE A 28 -7.87 -3.63 -0.61
CA PHE A 28 -8.16 -2.77 -1.76
C PHE A 28 -7.93 -3.56 -3.03
N LYS A 29 -8.97 -3.68 -3.86
CA LYS A 29 -8.81 -4.15 -5.23
C LYS A 29 -8.51 -2.95 -6.11
N LYS A 30 -7.38 -2.98 -6.81
CA LYS A 30 -6.95 -1.91 -7.70
C LYS A 30 -6.59 -2.46 -9.07
N ALA A 31 -6.65 -1.58 -10.06
CA ALA A 31 -6.17 -1.82 -11.39
C ALA A 31 -5.16 -0.74 -11.78
N ALA A 32 -4.17 -1.10 -12.58
CA ALA A 32 -3.16 -0.20 -13.08
C ALA A 32 -2.76 -0.57 -14.51
N VAL A 33 -2.07 0.36 -15.16
CA VAL A 33 -1.46 0.17 -16.47
C VAL A 33 0.04 0.42 -16.30
N GLY A 34 0.86 -0.33 -17.04
CA GLY A 34 2.29 -0.15 -17.12
C GLY A 34 2.77 -0.34 -18.54
N ASP A 35 3.76 0.44 -18.95
CA ASP A 35 4.33 0.43 -20.29
C ASP A 35 5.86 0.28 -20.23
N ALA A 36 6.42 -0.63 -21.03
CA ALA A 36 7.86 -0.81 -21.06
C ALA A 36 8.34 -1.48 -22.35
N LEU A 37 9.67 -1.44 -22.58
CA LEU A 37 10.28 -2.08 -23.73
C LEU A 37 10.09 -3.61 -23.77
N THR A 38 9.87 -4.25 -22.62
CA THR A 38 9.59 -5.69 -22.52
C THR A 38 8.30 -5.94 -21.74
N GLN A 39 7.63 -7.05 -22.04
CA GLN A 39 6.39 -7.42 -21.38
C GLN A 39 6.55 -7.59 -19.86
N ASP A 40 7.68 -8.12 -19.41
CA ASP A 40 7.92 -8.34 -17.98
C ASP A 40 8.17 -7.04 -17.22
N LEU A 41 8.87 -6.07 -17.83
CA LEU A 41 9.01 -4.73 -17.26
C LEU A 41 7.67 -3.99 -17.22
N ALA A 42 6.80 -4.18 -18.21
CA ALA A 42 5.46 -3.60 -18.22
C ALA A 42 4.59 -4.17 -17.09
N LYS A 43 4.65 -5.50 -16.84
CA LYS A 43 4.00 -6.11 -15.68
C LYS A 43 4.58 -5.61 -14.35
N PHE A 44 5.90 -5.46 -14.26
CA PHE A 44 6.52 -4.88 -13.07
C PHE A 44 6.04 -3.46 -12.81
N GLN A 45 5.89 -2.63 -13.85
CA GLN A 45 5.30 -1.29 -13.70
C GLN A 45 3.84 -1.33 -13.23
N VAL A 46 3.03 -2.27 -13.74
CA VAL A 46 1.66 -2.47 -13.22
C VAL A 46 1.71 -2.72 -11.72
N ASP A 47 2.58 -3.62 -11.25
CA ASP A 47 2.71 -3.92 -9.83
C ASP A 47 3.16 -2.71 -9.01
N ALA A 48 4.18 -2.01 -9.50
CA ALA A 48 4.67 -0.76 -8.94
C ALA A 48 3.53 0.27 -8.80
N MET A 49 2.68 0.46 -9.81
CA MET A 49 1.57 1.42 -9.74
C MET A 49 0.41 0.97 -8.85
N LEU A 50 0.12 -0.34 -8.79
CA LEU A 50 -0.83 -0.90 -7.82
C LEU A 50 -0.38 -0.60 -6.38
N LEU A 51 0.92 -0.72 -6.12
CA LEU A 51 1.52 -0.43 -4.83
C LEU A 51 1.61 1.08 -4.56
N GLN A 52 2.07 1.89 -5.51
CA GLN A 52 2.17 3.35 -5.38
C GLN A 52 0.83 3.99 -5.06
N SER A 53 -0.23 3.55 -5.75
CA SER A 53 -1.59 4.03 -5.50
C SER A 53 -2.14 3.62 -4.13
N THR A 54 -1.51 2.65 -3.46
CA THR A 54 -1.92 2.12 -2.15
C THR A 54 -1.12 2.72 -1.02
N ASP A 55 0.21 2.71 -1.14
CA ASP A 55 1.11 3.16 -0.09
C ASP A 55 2.48 3.46 -0.73
N TRP A 56 2.99 4.68 -0.51
CA TRP A 56 4.27 5.10 -1.08
C TRP A 56 5.45 4.33 -0.49
N SER A 57 5.39 3.97 0.79
CA SER A 57 6.45 3.22 1.46
C SER A 57 6.55 1.79 0.93
N ILE A 58 5.41 1.14 0.64
CA ILE A 58 5.43 -0.20 0.04
C ILE A 58 5.88 -0.17 -1.42
N TYR A 59 5.53 0.87 -2.17
CA TYR A 59 6.05 1.10 -3.52
C TYR A 59 7.57 1.18 -3.54
N PHE A 60 8.17 2.06 -2.73
CA PHE A 60 9.62 2.22 -2.68
C PHE A 60 10.33 0.94 -2.24
N THR A 61 9.74 0.22 -1.28
CA THR A 61 10.26 -1.08 -0.87
C THR A 61 10.25 -2.05 -2.05
N TYR A 62 9.10 -2.24 -2.70
CA TYR A 62 8.95 -3.17 -3.81
C TYR A 62 9.90 -2.89 -4.98
N ILE A 63 10.08 -1.62 -5.38
CA ILE A 63 10.99 -1.32 -6.49
C ILE A 63 12.47 -1.57 -6.13
N SER A 64 12.81 -1.57 -4.84
CA SER A 64 14.18 -1.80 -4.35
C SER A 64 14.49 -3.26 -4.02
N SER A 65 13.50 -4.04 -3.57
CA SER A 65 13.70 -5.40 -3.03
C SER A 65 12.78 -6.46 -3.65
N GLY A 66 11.74 -6.07 -4.37
CA GLY A 66 10.70 -6.96 -4.88
C GLY A 66 9.74 -7.51 -3.82
N THR A 67 9.78 -7.01 -2.58
CA THR A 67 8.97 -7.51 -1.46
C THR A 67 7.88 -6.52 -1.04
N THR A 68 6.85 -7.03 -0.37
CA THR A 68 5.74 -6.22 0.16
C THR A 68 5.52 -6.44 1.67
N PRO A 69 6.48 -6.08 2.54
CA PRO A 69 6.29 -6.21 3.99
C PRO A 69 5.07 -5.41 4.48
N GLY A 70 4.30 -5.99 5.41
CA GLY A 70 3.08 -5.37 5.94
C GLY A 70 1.87 -5.42 4.99
N TYR A 71 2.00 -6.02 3.81
CA TYR A 71 0.91 -6.22 2.87
C TYR A 71 0.90 -7.64 2.29
N THR A 72 -0.30 -8.19 2.13
CA THR A 72 -0.52 -9.32 1.22
C THR A 72 -0.74 -8.77 -0.18
N PHE A 73 0.19 -9.07 -1.10
CA PHE A 73 0.00 -8.81 -2.52
C PHE A 73 -0.67 -10.01 -3.18
N GLY A 74 -1.99 -9.94 -3.34
CA GLY A 74 -2.79 -11.03 -3.88
C GLY A 74 -2.42 -11.40 -5.32
N LYS A 75 -3.07 -12.45 -5.83
CA LYS A 75 -2.84 -12.93 -7.21
C LYS A 75 -3.03 -11.79 -8.21
N ARG A 76 -2.00 -11.57 -9.03
CA ARG A 76 -1.98 -10.55 -10.07
C ARG A 76 -2.56 -11.11 -11.36
N SER A 77 -3.41 -10.32 -12.00
CA SER A 77 -3.95 -10.58 -13.34
C SER A 77 -3.33 -9.59 -14.30
N TYR A 78 -2.97 -10.03 -15.51
CA TYR A 78 -2.40 -9.17 -16.54
C TYR A 78 -3.01 -9.49 -17.90
N GLN A 79 -3.25 -8.44 -18.67
CA GLN A 79 -3.52 -8.49 -20.10
C GLN A 79 -2.50 -7.57 -20.77
N CYS A 80 -1.67 -8.13 -21.63
CA CYS A 80 -0.60 -7.39 -22.28
C CYS A 80 -0.79 -7.42 -23.79
N ALA A 81 -0.49 -6.30 -24.43
CA ALA A 81 -0.49 -6.14 -25.87
C ALA A 81 0.72 -5.29 -26.31
N PRO A 82 1.13 -5.38 -27.58
CA PRO A 82 2.05 -4.40 -28.15
C PRO A 82 1.50 -2.98 -27.97
N GLY A 83 2.31 -2.08 -27.40
CA GLY A 83 1.98 -0.67 -27.19
C GLY A 83 2.51 0.22 -28.32
N SER A 84 2.34 1.54 -28.19
CA SER A 84 2.95 2.52 -29.11
C SER A 84 4.47 2.44 -29.10
N VAL A 85 5.07 2.09 -27.97
CA VAL A 85 6.47 1.71 -27.81
C VAL A 85 6.53 0.50 -26.88
N GLY A 86 7.08 -0.61 -27.36
CA GLY A 86 7.22 -1.85 -26.58
C GLY A 86 5.89 -2.52 -26.25
N TRP A 87 5.62 -2.71 -24.97
CA TRP A 87 4.48 -3.44 -24.41
C TRP A 87 3.68 -2.57 -23.46
N GLU A 88 2.36 -2.62 -23.58
CA GLU A 88 1.42 -2.12 -22.58
C GLU A 88 0.78 -3.31 -21.86
N CYS A 89 0.81 -3.30 -20.54
CA CYS A 89 0.11 -4.28 -19.72
C CYS A 89 -0.92 -3.57 -18.83
N ARG A 90 -2.12 -4.14 -18.77
CA ARG A 90 -3.19 -3.76 -17.84
C ARG A 90 -3.31 -4.87 -16.83
N GLY A 91 -3.36 -4.53 -15.55
CA GLY A 91 -3.50 -5.57 -14.53
C GLY A 91 -4.23 -5.10 -13.29
N SER A 92 -4.59 -6.08 -12.48
CA SER A 92 -5.29 -5.85 -11.23
C SER A 92 -4.90 -6.87 -10.17
N ALA A 93 -4.97 -6.44 -8.91
CA ALA A 93 -4.73 -7.28 -7.76
C ALA A 93 -5.51 -6.76 -6.55
N THR A 94 -5.66 -7.62 -5.55
CA THR A 94 -6.13 -7.25 -4.22
C THR A 94 -4.94 -7.11 -3.28
N LEU A 95 -4.83 -5.96 -2.63
CA LEU A 95 -3.81 -5.63 -1.65
C LEU A 95 -4.47 -5.54 -0.28
N CYS A 96 -4.05 -6.35 0.68
CA CYS A 96 -4.57 -6.30 2.05
C CYS A 96 -3.45 -5.90 3.01
N LYS A 97 -3.67 -4.87 3.83
CA LYS A 97 -2.76 -4.57 4.94
C LYS A 97 -2.82 -5.70 5.98
N LEU A 98 -1.65 -6.14 6.44
CA LEU A 98 -1.49 -7.27 7.37
C LEU A 98 -1.79 -6.90 8.81
#